data_AF-A0A1C6ESK3-F1
#
_entry.id   AF-A0A1C6ESK3-F1
#
_cell.length_a   1.000
_cell.length_b   1.000
_cell.length_c   1.000
_cell.angle_alpha   90.00
_cell.angle_beta   90.00
_cell.angle_gamma   90.00
#
_symmetry.space_group_name_H-M   'P 1'
#
loop_
_entity.id
_entity.type
_entity.pdbx_description
1 polymer ?
#
loop_
_entity_poly.entity_id
_entity_poly.type
_entity_poly.pdbx_seq_one_letter_code
_entity_poly.pdbx_strand_id
1 'polypeptide(L)' 'MSRMEPRKGLLDTLQEMVGCPYLSDLRRPDDREMIRRALRQLRPEDYTPAEWQDAACYLLSSESQSMLC' A
#
# COMPACT_ATOMS: atom_id res chain seq x y z
N MET A 1 22.65 2.33 2.72
CA MET A 1 21.25 2.77 2.64
C MET A 1 20.39 1.51 2.58
N SER A 2 19.79 1.09 3.69
CA SER A 2 19.08 -0.19 3.77
C SER A 2 17.85 -0.15 2.87
N ARG A 3 17.93 -0.81 1.71
CA ARG A 3 16.80 -1.06 0.83
C ARG A 3 15.93 -2.10 1.54
N MET A 4 14.93 -1.62 2.26
CA MET A 4 13.92 -2.46 2.90
C MET A 4 13.15 -3.12 1.76
N GLU A 5 13.46 -4.37 1.45
CA GLU A 5 12.81 -5.12 0.40
C GLU A 5 11.33 -5.29 0.79
N PRO A 6 10.38 -4.94 -0.09
CA PRO A 6 8.98 -4.98 0.28
C PRO A 6 8.63 -6.44 0.51
N ARG A 7 8.35 -6.77 1.78
CA ARG A 7 7.76 -8.04 2.15
C ARG A 7 6.53 -8.20 1.26
N LYS A 8 6.44 -9.31 0.52
CA LYS A 8 5.21 -9.73 -0.16
C LYS A 8 4.10 -9.72 0.89
N GLY A 9 3.24 -8.72 0.83
CA GLY A 9 2.19 -8.40 1.79
C GLY A 9 1.10 -7.62 1.06
N LEU A 10 0.09 -7.14 1.77
CA LEU A 10 -1.11 -6.45 1.23
C LEU A 10 -0.83 -5.52 0.02
N LEU A 11 0.31 -4.82 0.02
CA LEU A 11 0.77 -3.94 -1.06
C LEU A 11 0.99 -4.64 -2.42
N ASP A 12 1.50 -5.87 -2.42
CA ASP A 12 1.72 -6.70 -3.62
C ASP A 12 0.37 -7.12 -4.23
N THR A 13 -0.58 -7.55 -3.39
CA THR A 13 -1.95 -7.86 -3.82
C THR A 13 -2.66 -6.63 -4.38
N LEU A 14 -2.47 -5.47 -3.75
CA LEU A 14 -3.00 -4.20 -4.27
C LEU A 14 -2.37 -3.84 -5.61
N GLN A 15 -1.07 -4.05 -5.77
CA GLN A 15 -0.37 -3.84 -7.03
C GLN A 15 -0.97 -4.69 -8.15
N GLU A 16 -1.17 -5.99 -7.90
CA GLU A 16 -1.78 -6.91 -8.87
C GLU A 16 -3.22 -6.51 -9.20
N MET A 17 -4.02 -6.10 -8.21
CA MET A 17 -5.41 -5.69 -8.43
C MET A 17 -5.55 -4.38 -9.22
N VAL A 18 -4.66 -3.42 -8.97
CA VAL A 18 -4.66 -2.12 -9.66
C VAL A 18 -3.99 -2.25 -11.04
N GLY A 19 -3.16 -3.27 -11.24
CA GLY A 19 -2.45 -3.52 -12.49
C GLY A 19 -1.23 -2.61 -12.68
N CYS A 20 -0.63 -2.13 -11.60
CA CYS A 20 0.51 -1.23 -11.66
C CYS A 20 1.84 -2.00 -11.76
N PRO A 21 2.78 -1.60 -12.63
CA PRO A 21 4.08 -2.27 -12.75
C PRO A 21 5.00 -2.05 -11.53
N TYR A 22 4.75 -1.01 -10.73
CA TYR A 22 5.58 -0.67 -9.56
C TYR A 22 4.75 -0.24 -8.34
N LEU A 23 5.19 -0.58 -7.12
CA LEU A 23 4.58 -0.10 -5.87
C LEU A 23 4.61 1.42 -5.73
N SER A 24 5.56 2.10 -6.38
CA SER A 24 5.61 3.55 -6.41
C SER A 24 4.41 4.18 -7.14
N ASP A 25 3.82 3.49 -8.11
CA ASP A 25 2.60 3.96 -8.79
C ASP A 25 1.39 3.93 -7.85
N LEU A 26 1.35 3.01 -6.87
CA LEU A 26 0.28 2.99 -5.85
C LEU A 26 0.22 4.27 -5.01
N ARG A 27 1.30 5.06 -4.96
CA ARG A 27 1.29 6.36 -4.24
C ARG A 27 0.69 7.49 -5.06
N ARG A 28 0.43 7.28 -6.35
CA ARG A 28 -0.11 8.33 -7.21
C ARG A 28 -1.55 8.65 -6.81
N PRO A 29 -1.90 9.95 -6.77
CA PRO A 29 -3.26 10.36 -6.44
C PRO A 29 -4.30 9.85 -7.45
N ASP A 30 -3.87 9.59 -8.70
CA ASP A 30 -4.69 9.03 -9.78
C ASP A 30 -5.18 7.61 -9.44
N ASP A 31 -4.31 6.80 -8.84
CA ASP A 31 -4.58 5.41 -8.48
C ASP A 31 -5.30 5.26 -7.12
N ARG A 32 -5.42 6.32 -6.32
CA ARG A 32 -6.07 6.27 -4.99
C ARG A 32 -7.49 5.73 -5.04
N GLU A 33 -8.26 6.07 -6.06
CA GLU A 33 -9.63 5.58 -6.19
C GLU A 33 -9.66 4.08 -6.51
N MET A 34 -8.76 3.62 -7.37
CA MET A 34 -8.63 2.20 -7.71
C MET A 34 -8.13 1.39 -6.51
N ILE A 35 -7.15 1.91 -5.77
CA ILE A 35 -6.65 1.30 -4.53
C ILE A 35 -7.75 1.21 -3.47
N ARG A 36 -8.56 2.26 -3.28
CA ARG A 36 -9.72 2.21 -2.37
C ARG A 36 -10.76 1.17 -2.76
N ARG A 37 -10.92 0.88 -4.06
CA ARG A 37 -11.80 -0.21 -4.52
C ARG A 37 -11.14 -1.56 -4.23
N ALA A 38 -9.86 -1.71 -4.54
CA ALA A 38 -9.10 -2.92 -4.26
C ALA A 38 -9.09 -3.26 -2.75
N LEU A 39 -8.80 -2.29 -1.88
CA LEU A 39 -8.87 -2.43 -0.41
C LEU A 39 -10.24 -2.87 0.09
N ARG A 40 -11.34 -2.41 -0.55
CA ARG A 40 -12.69 -2.84 -0.19
C ARG A 40 -13.03 -4.27 -0.63
N GLN A 41 -12.32 -4.80 -1.62
CA GLN A 41 -12.46 -6.20 -2.03
C GLN A 41 -11.65 -7.13 -1.13
N LEU A 42 -10.58 -6.62 -0.50
CA LEU A 42 -9.80 -7.36 0.48
C LEU A 42 -10.59 -7.53 1.77
N ARG A 43 -10.57 -8.75 2.31
CA ARG A 43 -11.16 -9.01 3.62
C ARG A 43 -10.14 -8.62 4.70
N PRO A 44 -10.57 -7.91 5.76
CA PRO A 44 -9.68 -7.55 6.86
C PRO A 44 -9.13 -8.78 7.60
N GLU A 45 -9.80 -9.93 7.50
CA GLU A 45 -9.40 -11.21 8.09
C GLU A 45 -8.26 -11.91 7.34
N ASP A 46 -8.03 -11.55 6.08
CA ASP A 46 -7.06 -12.20 5.19
C ASP A 46 -5.61 -11.76 5.51
N TYR A 47 -5.44 -10.60 6.18
CA TYR A 47 -4.13 -10.03 6.53
C TYR A 47 -4.10 -9.59 7.98
N THR A 48 -2.91 -9.57 8.56
CA THR A 48 -2.74 -9.11 9.94
C THR A 48 -2.89 -7.60 10.05
N PRO A 49 -3.34 -7.06 11.21
CA PRO A 49 -3.45 -5.61 11.41
C PRO A 49 -2.12 -4.89 11.23
N ALA A 50 -0.99 -5.56 11.50
CA ALA A 50 0.34 -5.02 11.24
C ALA A 50 0.61 -4.78 9.75
N GLU A 51 0.17 -5.69 8.87
CA GLU A 51 0.30 -5.52 7.41
C GLU A 51 -0.63 -4.44 6.87
N TRP A 52 -1.86 -4.35 7.39
CA TRP A 52 -2.77 -3.26 7.07
C TRP A 52 -2.20 -1.91 7.47
N GLN A 53 -1.60 -1.82 8.66
CA GLN A 53 -0.99 -0.60 9.16
C GLN A 53 0.25 -0.23 8.34
N ASP A 54 1.10 -1.20 7.98
CA ASP A 54 2.26 -0.97 7.12
C ASP A 54 1.85 -0.47 5.74
N ALA A 55 0.86 -1.11 5.11
CA ALA A 55 0.35 -0.70 3.81
C ALA A 55 -0.33 0.67 3.85
N ALA A 56 -1.13 0.95 4.88
CA ALA A 56 -1.72 2.27 5.09
C ALA A 56 -0.64 3.33 5.29
N CYS A 57 0.39 3.04 6.09
CA CYS A 57 1.53 3.93 6.29
C CYS A 57 2.25 4.21 4.97
N TYR A 58 2.47 3.19 4.14
CA TYR A 58 3.10 3.32 2.82
C TYR A 58 2.29 4.21 1.87
N LEU A 59 0.96 3.99 1.81
CA LEU A 59 0.04 4.75 0.95
C LEU A 59 -0.16 6.20 1.42
N LEU A 60 -0.19 6.42 2.73
CA LEU A 60 -0.38 7.73 3.36
C LEU A 60 0.92 8.54 3.44
N SER A 61 2.09 7.91 3.32
CA SER A 61 3.40 8.61 3.30
C SER A 61 3.64 9.50 2.08
N SER A 62 2.64 9.64 1.20
CA SER A 62 2.73 10.53 0.04
C SER A 62 2.38 11.95 0.47
N GLU A 63 3.42 12.78 0.58
CA GLU A 63 3.49 14.18 1.00
C GLU A 63 3.79 14.38 2.49
N SER A 64 5.01 14.87 2.75
CA SER A 64 5.55 15.29 4.05
C SER A 64 6.16 14.17 4.88
N GLN A 65 7.43 13.89 4.60
CA GLN A 65 8.34 13.40 5.62
C GLN A 65 8.35 14.41 6.77
N SER A 66 7.66 14.16 7.88
CA SER A 66 7.89 14.78 9.20
C SER A 66 7.06 14.03 10.25
N MET A 67 7.75 13.19 11.03
CA MET A 67 7.31 12.65 12.32
C MET A 67 5.87 12.13 12.38
N LEU A 68 5.64 10.84 12.10
CA LEU A 68 4.69 10.01 12.87
C LEU A 68 4.75 8.58 12.32
N CYS A 69 5.87 7.91 12.62
CA CYS A 69 5.95 6.48 12.81
C CYS A 69 6.97 6.23 13.92
#